data_AF-A0AAD7VVB9-F1
#
_entry.id   AF-A0AAD7VVB9-F1
#
_cell.length_a   1.000
_cell.length_b   1.000
_cell.length_c   1.000
_cell.angle_alpha   90.00
_cell.angle_beta   90.00
_cell.angle_gamma   90.00
#
_symmetry.space_group_name_H-M   'P 1'
#
loop_
_entity.id
_entity.type
_entity.pdbx_description
1 polymer ?
#
loop_
_entity_poly.entity_id
_entity_poly.type
_entity_poly.pdbx_seq_one_letter_code
_entity_poly.pdbx_strand_id
1 'polypeptide(L)'
;MFSAVRHQATLAQRGPIFVMVTNFPLAFGGTLAISIFLIVLSAAGQNHLSMVWRVCFGIGCIFPLSVFYFRIKMSTSYLYKKGAWFLYDFITFPNGVFSATILASIVPDSATNLRKNGEWQLLLGTIALPGVVVGALLCNRIGRRATMMLGFSGYLVFGLIIGCAFEKLSKIVPLFVVFYGLMMSTGNLGPGDMIGLLSSESYATAVRGTCYGLSAALGKVGAAVGTQCFKPIQANLGKKWTFIIAAICGVAGVLVTYFFIPHVTGEDLRIEDAKFEEYLLKNGWTGSLGATESAEDLKEDEIIELSGTPDKSSEKS
;
A
#
# COMPACT_ATOMS: atom_id res chain seq x y z
N MET A 1 11.02 31.35 10.82
CA MET A 1 9.67 31.00 11.34
C MET A 1 8.67 30.36 10.34
N PHE A 2 8.10 31.05 9.32
CA PHE A 2 7.03 30.46 8.46
C PHE A 2 7.45 29.26 7.60
N SER A 3 8.72 29.21 7.14
CA SER A 3 9.27 28.09 6.36
C SER A 3 9.44 26.82 7.22
N ALA A 4 9.99 26.97 8.44
CA ALA A 4 10.18 25.87 9.38
C ALA A 4 8.85 25.28 9.88
N VAL A 5 7.85 26.12 10.18
CA VAL A 5 6.49 25.67 10.55
C VAL A 5 5.79 24.97 9.39
N ARG A 6 5.96 25.47 8.16
CA ARG A 6 5.44 24.79 6.96
C ARG A 6 6.16 23.45 6.74
N HIS A 7 7.46 23.38 6.97
CA HIS A 7 8.25 22.16 6.82
C HIS A 7 7.88 21.11 7.88
N GLN A 8 7.69 21.51 9.13
CA GLN A 8 7.20 20.66 10.24
C GLN A 8 5.74 20.21 10.03
N ALA A 9 4.85 21.08 9.55
CA ALA A 9 3.48 20.71 9.17
C ALA A 9 3.46 19.72 8.00
N THR A 10 4.39 19.84 7.06
CA THR A 10 4.58 18.89 5.95
C THR A 10 5.05 17.53 6.46
N LEU A 11 5.92 17.50 7.48
CA LEU A 11 6.41 16.28 8.13
C LEU A 11 5.29 15.53 8.88
N ALA A 12 4.44 16.25 9.62
CA ALA A 12 3.29 15.67 10.32
C ALA A 12 2.23 15.07 9.37
N GLN A 13 2.10 15.58 8.14
CA GLN A 13 1.16 15.09 7.12
C GLN A 13 1.75 14.09 6.12
N ARG A 14 2.99 13.61 6.32
CA ARG A 14 3.65 12.67 5.39
C ARG A 14 2.94 11.34 5.24
N GLY A 15 2.40 10.78 6.32
CA GLY A 15 1.71 9.49 6.31
C GLY A 15 0.58 9.42 5.27
N PRO A 16 -0.44 10.29 5.37
CA PRO A 16 -1.52 10.36 4.40
C PRO A 16 -1.03 10.63 2.97
N ILE A 17 -0.07 11.54 2.79
CA ILE A 17 0.45 11.88 1.45
C ILE A 17 1.15 10.67 0.81
N PHE A 18 1.97 9.95 1.57
CA PHE A 18 2.66 8.75 1.09
C PHE A 18 1.66 7.68 0.67
N VAL A 19 0.63 7.42 1.48
CA VAL A 19 -0.44 6.46 1.16
C VAL A 19 -1.19 6.87 -0.10
N MET A 20 -1.52 8.16 -0.25
CA MET A 20 -2.20 8.67 -1.43
C MET A 20 -1.36 8.65 -2.72
N VAL A 21 -0.03 8.61 -2.61
CA VAL A 21 0.86 8.51 -3.78
C VAL A 21 1.22 7.06 -4.11
N THR A 22 1.12 6.14 -3.14
CA THR A 22 1.55 4.75 -3.32
C THR A 22 0.39 3.77 -3.44
N ASN A 23 -0.47 3.69 -2.42
CA ASN A 23 -1.53 2.69 -2.36
C ASN A 23 -2.81 3.14 -3.09
N PHE A 24 -3.14 4.44 -3.07
CA PHE A 24 -4.30 4.95 -3.80
C PHE A 24 -4.22 4.69 -5.32
N PRO A 25 -3.10 4.96 -6.02
CA PRO A 25 -2.98 4.60 -7.43
C PRO A 25 -3.06 3.10 -7.69
N LEU A 26 -2.64 2.26 -6.73
CA LEU A 26 -2.72 0.80 -6.85
C LEU A 26 -4.18 0.32 -6.79
N ALA A 27 -4.94 0.76 -5.79
CA ALA A 27 -6.35 0.41 -5.65
C ALA A 27 -7.24 1.05 -6.75
N PHE A 28 -6.98 2.32 -7.07
CA PHE A 28 -7.69 3.04 -8.12
C PHE A 28 -7.36 2.50 -9.51
N GLY A 29 -6.09 2.16 -9.76
CA GLY A 29 -5.64 1.57 -11.02
C GLY A 29 -6.34 0.25 -11.35
N GLY A 30 -6.55 -0.61 -10.35
CA GLY A 30 -7.33 -1.84 -10.53
C GLY A 30 -8.78 -1.57 -10.94
N THR A 31 -9.44 -0.63 -10.26
CA THR A 31 -10.83 -0.22 -10.55
C THR A 31 -10.93 0.43 -11.93
N LEU A 32 -10.01 1.32 -12.27
CA LEU A 32 -9.93 2.01 -13.56
C LEU A 32 -9.66 1.04 -14.71
N ALA A 33 -8.79 0.03 -14.51
CA ALA A 33 -8.55 -1.00 -15.50
C ALA A 33 -9.81 -1.80 -15.83
N ILE A 34 -10.64 -2.14 -14.82
CA ILE A 34 -11.92 -2.82 -15.03
C ILE A 34 -12.92 -1.91 -15.74
N SER A 35 -12.97 -0.62 -15.41
CA SER A 35 -13.79 0.37 -16.12
C SER A 35 -13.42 0.47 -17.60
N ILE A 36 -12.13 0.57 -17.93
CA ILE A 36 -11.65 0.59 -19.31
C ILE A 36 -12.01 -0.70 -20.03
N PHE A 37 -11.82 -1.86 -19.39
CA PHE A 37 -12.21 -3.14 -19.96
C PHE A 37 -13.71 -3.19 -20.30
N LEU A 38 -14.58 -2.73 -19.39
CA LEU A 38 -16.02 -2.70 -19.63
C LEU A 38 -16.42 -1.75 -20.77
N ILE A 39 -15.78 -0.58 -20.86
CA ILE A 39 -16.01 0.39 -21.94
C ILE A 39 -15.63 -0.22 -23.29
N VAL A 40 -14.44 -0.81 -23.38
CA VAL A 40 -13.95 -1.45 -24.61
C VAL A 40 -14.81 -2.66 -24.99
N LEU A 41 -15.21 -3.48 -24.01
CA LEU A 41 -16.09 -4.62 -24.22
C LEU A 41 -17.50 -4.19 -24.68
N SER A 42 -18.01 -3.07 -24.16
CA SER A 42 -19.29 -2.51 -24.61
C SER A 42 -19.22 -1.92 -26.02
N ALA A 43 -18.05 -1.43 -26.45
CA ALA A 43 -17.85 -0.87 -27.78
C ALA A 43 -17.59 -1.95 -28.86
N ALA A 44 -16.81 -2.99 -28.54
CA ALA A 44 -16.45 -4.05 -29.50
C ALA A 44 -17.47 -5.21 -29.58
N GLY A 45 -18.29 -5.36 -28.54
CA GLY A 45 -19.24 -6.47 -28.40
C GLY A 45 -18.59 -7.80 -27.99
N GLN A 46 -19.39 -8.72 -27.44
CA GLN A 46 -18.94 -10.03 -26.93
C GLN A 46 -18.29 -10.92 -28.03
N ASN A 47 -18.56 -10.63 -29.31
CA ASN A 47 -18.10 -11.45 -30.43
C ASN A 47 -16.65 -11.14 -30.88
N HIS A 48 -16.05 -10.03 -30.43
CA HIS A 48 -14.71 -9.59 -30.86
C HIS A 48 -13.70 -9.54 -29.71
N LEU A 49 -13.65 -10.61 -28.91
CA LEU A 49 -12.73 -10.75 -27.78
C LEU A 49 -11.25 -10.52 -28.13
N SER A 50 -10.82 -10.92 -29.34
CA SER A 50 -9.46 -10.67 -29.84
C SER A 50 -9.13 -9.18 -30.01
N MET A 51 -10.12 -8.34 -30.30
CA MET A 51 -9.94 -6.90 -30.40
C MET A 51 -9.90 -6.27 -29.00
N VAL A 52 -10.79 -6.71 -28.10
CA VAL A 52 -10.91 -6.19 -26.72
C VAL A 52 -9.59 -6.31 -25.97
N TRP A 53 -8.97 -7.50 -25.93
CA TRP A 53 -7.74 -7.66 -25.15
C TRP A 53 -6.57 -6.85 -25.72
N ARG A 54 -6.49 -6.69 -27.06
CA ARG A 54 -5.42 -5.92 -27.72
C ARG A 54 -5.55 -4.42 -27.43
N VAL A 55 -6.77 -3.88 -27.48
CA VAL A 55 -7.03 -2.48 -27.16
C VAL A 55 -6.78 -2.21 -25.67
N CYS A 56 -7.27 -3.09 -24.78
CA CYS A 56 -6.98 -2.99 -23.35
C CYS A 56 -5.47 -3.07 -23.06
N PHE A 57 -4.74 -3.96 -23.74
CA PHE A 57 -3.29 -4.07 -23.61
C PHE A 57 -2.57 -2.80 -24.11
N GLY A 58 -2.97 -2.29 -25.27
CA GLY A 58 -2.40 -1.06 -25.84
C GLY A 58 -2.58 0.16 -24.94
N ILE A 59 -3.79 0.36 -24.39
CA ILE A 59 -4.07 1.44 -23.42
C ILE A 59 -3.28 1.19 -22.13
N GLY A 60 -3.23 -0.06 -21.66
CA GLY A 60 -2.51 -0.45 -20.45
C GLY A 60 -1.01 -0.22 -20.51
N CYS A 61 -0.38 -0.34 -21.69
CA CYS A 61 1.05 -0.11 -21.88
C CYS A 61 1.47 1.36 -21.74
N ILE A 62 0.56 2.32 -21.86
CA ILE A 62 0.88 3.76 -21.78
C ILE A 62 1.46 4.12 -20.40
N PHE A 63 0.90 3.56 -19.31
CA PHE A 63 1.33 3.87 -17.95
C PHE A 63 2.71 3.28 -17.59
N PRO A 64 3.02 2.01 -17.87
CA PRO A 64 4.37 1.49 -17.71
C PRO A 64 5.41 2.21 -18.56
N LEU A 65 5.07 2.60 -19.81
CA LEU A 65 5.98 3.31 -20.70
C LEU A 65 6.29 4.72 -20.20
N SER A 66 5.29 5.45 -19.68
CA SER A 66 5.52 6.76 -19.07
C SER A 66 6.41 6.65 -17.82
N VAL A 67 6.15 5.68 -16.96
CA VAL A 67 7.01 5.40 -15.79
C VAL A 67 8.43 5.03 -16.21
N PHE A 68 8.60 4.20 -17.24
CA PHE A 68 9.92 3.80 -17.75
C PHE A 68 10.70 5.01 -18.30
N TYR A 69 10.04 5.91 -19.02
CA TYR A 69 10.61 7.17 -19.50
C TYR A 69 11.09 8.06 -18.35
N PHE A 70 10.26 8.25 -17.31
CA PHE A 70 10.66 9.02 -16.13
C PHE A 70 11.75 8.33 -15.31
N ARG A 71 11.74 6.99 -15.27
CA ARG A 71 12.70 6.19 -14.50
C ARG A 71 14.09 6.16 -15.12
N ILE A 72 14.21 6.22 -16.45
CA ILE A 72 15.51 6.35 -17.14
C ILE A 72 16.16 7.71 -16.85
N LYS A 73 15.38 8.75 -16.56
CA LYS A 73 15.87 10.10 -16.29
C LYS A 73 16.38 10.30 -14.86
N MET A 74 16.28 9.27 -13.99
CA MET A 74 16.62 9.36 -12.57
C MET A 74 17.96 8.66 -12.29
N SER A 75 19.03 9.43 -12.00
CA SER A 75 20.33 8.89 -11.60
C SER A 75 20.18 8.06 -10.32
N THR A 76 20.42 6.75 -10.42
CA THR A 76 20.20 5.81 -9.30
C THR A 76 21.54 5.31 -8.77
N SER A 77 21.79 5.54 -7.48
CA SER A 77 22.92 4.93 -6.76
C SER A 77 22.72 3.43 -6.57
N TYR A 78 23.81 2.69 -6.73
CA TYR A 78 23.89 1.23 -6.72
C TYR A 78 23.79 0.69 -5.29
N LEU A 79 22.63 0.19 -4.84
CA LEU A 79 22.50 -0.85 -3.79
C LEU A 79 21.02 -1.24 -3.56
N TYR A 80 20.60 -2.41 -4.06
CA TYR A 80 19.23 -2.93 -3.89
C TYR A 80 19.24 -4.41 -3.45
N LYS A 81 19.01 -4.73 -2.16
CA LYS A 81 18.83 -6.11 -1.64
C LYS A 81 17.94 -6.25 -0.36
N LYS A 82 16.79 -6.93 -0.53
CA LYS A 82 16.19 -8.18 0.09
C LYS A 82 15.51 -8.39 1.49
N GLY A 83 14.16 -8.29 1.60
CA GLY A 83 13.14 -8.74 2.63
C GLY A 83 12.21 -7.78 3.49
N ALA A 84 11.00 -8.29 3.83
CA ALA A 84 9.90 -7.83 4.75
C ALA A 84 8.52 -7.27 4.23
N TRP A 85 7.84 -7.84 3.21
CA TRP A 85 6.38 -7.63 2.89
C TRP A 85 5.55 -8.94 2.75
N PHE A 86 6.14 -10.11 3.05
CA PHE A 86 5.64 -11.43 2.63
C PHE A 86 4.18 -11.75 3.01
N LEU A 87 3.78 -11.50 4.25
CA LEU A 87 2.49 -11.98 4.79
C LEU A 87 1.26 -11.29 4.18
N TYR A 88 1.35 -9.99 3.87
CA TYR A 88 0.22 -9.25 3.30
C TYR A 88 0.03 -9.57 1.82
N ASP A 89 1.12 -9.53 1.06
CA ASP A 89 1.08 -9.81 -0.36
C ASP A 89 0.62 -11.24 -0.64
N PHE A 90 0.94 -12.20 0.25
CA PHE A 90 0.45 -13.59 0.20
C PHE A 90 -1.06 -13.72 0.15
N ILE A 91 -1.81 -12.76 0.67
CA ILE A 91 -3.27 -12.86 0.75
C ILE A 91 -3.92 -11.92 -0.26
N THR A 92 -3.39 -10.72 -0.41
CA THR A 92 -4.03 -9.65 -1.19
C THR A 92 -3.92 -9.91 -2.69
N PHE A 93 -2.75 -10.33 -3.18
CA PHE A 93 -2.58 -10.57 -4.61
C PHE A 93 -3.37 -11.78 -5.13
N PRO A 94 -3.41 -12.94 -4.45
CA PRO A 94 -4.24 -14.05 -4.89
C PRO A 94 -5.73 -13.71 -4.88
N ASN A 95 -6.21 -13.01 -3.84
CA ASN A 95 -7.59 -12.56 -3.79
C ASN A 95 -7.90 -11.56 -4.90
N GLY A 96 -6.97 -10.66 -5.24
CA GLY A 96 -7.08 -9.77 -6.40
C GLY A 96 -7.14 -10.53 -7.73
N VAL A 97 -6.22 -11.48 -7.94
CA VAL A 97 -6.11 -12.27 -9.18
C VAL A 97 -7.30 -13.22 -9.38
N PHE A 98 -7.75 -13.88 -8.32
CA PHE A 98 -8.84 -14.86 -8.38
C PHE A 98 -10.22 -14.27 -8.10
N SER A 99 -10.35 -13.00 -7.74
CA SER A 99 -11.64 -12.33 -7.48
C SER A 99 -12.63 -12.55 -8.63
N ALA A 100 -12.20 -12.40 -9.88
CA ALA A 100 -13.02 -12.61 -11.08
C ALA A 100 -13.50 -14.07 -11.22
N THR A 101 -12.65 -15.04 -10.86
CA THR A 101 -12.97 -16.47 -10.91
C THR A 101 -13.89 -16.86 -9.77
N ILE A 102 -13.66 -16.32 -8.56
CA ILE A 102 -14.52 -16.53 -7.40
C ILE A 102 -15.92 -15.98 -7.68
N LEU A 103 -16.04 -14.75 -8.18
CA LEU A 103 -17.31 -14.15 -8.56
C LEU A 103 -18.01 -14.92 -9.69
N ALA A 104 -17.29 -15.28 -10.76
CA ALA A 104 -17.84 -16.10 -11.84
C ALA A 104 -18.38 -17.44 -11.34
N SER A 105 -17.84 -17.96 -10.24
CA SER A 105 -18.21 -19.24 -9.65
C SER A 105 -19.35 -19.16 -8.63
N ILE A 106 -19.80 -17.97 -8.26
CA ILE A 106 -20.86 -17.71 -7.27
C ILE A 106 -22.06 -17.04 -7.94
N VAL A 107 -21.83 -16.17 -8.94
CA VAL A 107 -22.89 -15.47 -9.64
C VAL A 107 -23.40 -16.29 -10.82
N PRO A 108 -24.72 -16.61 -10.87
CA PRO A 108 -25.33 -17.28 -12.03
C PRO A 108 -25.06 -16.49 -13.32
N ASP A 109 -24.64 -17.18 -14.37
CA ASP A 109 -24.31 -16.64 -15.70
C ASP A 109 -23.11 -15.68 -15.79
N SER A 110 -22.36 -15.43 -14.71
CA SER A 110 -21.16 -14.57 -14.79
C SER A 110 -19.94 -15.28 -15.37
N ALA A 111 -19.90 -16.61 -15.39
CA ALA A 111 -18.85 -17.36 -16.07
C ALA A 111 -18.96 -17.26 -17.61
N THR A 112 -20.18 -17.14 -18.12
CA THR A 112 -20.49 -17.01 -19.56
C THR A 112 -20.62 -15.54 -19.99
N ASN A 113 -21.12 -14.65 -19.12
CA ASN A 113 -21.27 -13.23 -19.41
C ASN A 113 -20.11 -12.41 -18.82
N LEU A 114 -19.09 -12.16 -19.63
CA LEU A 114 -17.91 -11.37 -19.24
C LEU A 114 -18.25 -9.96 -18.77
N ARG A 115 -19.31 -9.35 -19.34
CA ARG A 115 -19.80 -8.03 -18.92
C ARG A 115 -20.32 -8.05 -17.49
N LYS A 116 -21.17 -9.03 -17.16
CA LYS A 116 -21.73 -9.20 -15.81
C LYS A 116 -20.62 -9.45 -14.79
N ASN A 117 -19.63 -10.28 -15.12
CA ASN A 117 -18.47 -10.50 -14.25
C ASN A 117 -17.67 -9.20 -14.02
N GLY A 118 -17.41 -8.43 -15.08
CA GLY A 118 -16.73 -7.13 -14.98
C GLY A 118 -17.50 -6.12 -14.14
N GLU A 119 -18.83 -6.06 -14.25
CA GLU A 119 -19.69 -5.17 -13.44
C GLU A 119 -19.60 -5.50 -11.94
N TRP A 120 -19.64 -6.79 -11.57
CA TRP A 120 -19.45 -7.20 -10.17
C TRP A 120 -18.04 -6.94 -9.64
N GLN A 121 -17.03 -7.09 -10.49
CA GLN A 121 -15.64 -6.75 -10.16
C GLN A 121 -15.45 -5.25 -9.97
N LEU A 122 -16.10 -4.43 -10.80
CA LEU A 122 -16.08 -2.98 -10.66
C LEU A 122 -16.73 -2.56 -9.34
N LEU A 123 -17.87 -3.16 -8.98
CA LEU A 123 -18.53 -2.91 -7.71
C LEU A 123 -17.61 -3.27 -6.52
N LEU A 124 -16.96 -4.42 -6.57
CA LEU A 124 -16.02 -4.85 -5.55
C LEU A 124 -14.84 -3.88 -5.40
N GLY A 125 -14.21 -3.48 -6.51
CA GLY A 125 -13.12 -2.50 -6.51
C GLY A 125 -13.56 -1.14 -5.95
N THR A 126 -14.77 -0.70 -6.30
CA THR A 126 -15.37 0.54 -5.79
C THR A 126 -15.60 0.51 -4.28
N ILE A 127 -16.03 -0.62 -3.72
CA ILE A 127 -16.23 -0.78 -2.27
C ILE A 127 -14.88 -0.86 -1.51
N ALA A 128 -13.84 -1.36 -2.17
CA ALA A 128 -12.50 -1.45 -1.60
C ALA A 128 -11.75 -0.10 -1.56
N LEU A 129 -12.12 0.87 -2.40
CA LEU A 129 -11.47 2.19 -2.51
C LEU A 129 -11.58 3.07 -1.27
N PRO A 130 -12.76 3.24 -0.64
CA PRO A 130 -12.91 4.04 0.58
C PRO A 130 -11.94 3.64 1.69
N GLY A 131 -11.60 2.35 1.78
CA GLY A 131 -10.66 1.82 2.78
C GLY A 131 -9.30 2.52 2.75
N VAL A 132 -8.77 2.81 1.55
CA VAL A 132 -7.48 3.51 1.36
C VAL A 132 -7.56 4.94 1.87
N VAL A 133 -8.64 5.65 1.55
CA VAL A 133 -8.81 7.05 1.97
C VAL A 133 -9.00 7.12 3.49
N VAL A 134 -9.82 6.23 4.05
CA VAL A 134 -10.02 6.17 5.50
C VAL A 134 -8.73 5.80 6.21
N GLY A 135 -7.96 4.82 5.71
CA GLY A 135 -6.67 4.41 6.28
C GLY A 135 -5.63 5.52 6.25
N ALA A 136 -5.53 6.24 5.13
CA ALA A 136 -4.70 7.44 5.00
C ALA A 136 -5.06 8.51 6.04
N LEU A 137 -6.35 8.73 6.33
CA LEU A 137 -6.78 9.71 7.33
C LEU A 137 -6.59 9.22 8.77
N LEU A 138 -6.73 7.92 9.01
CA LEU A 138 -6.66 7.33 10.34
C LEU A 138 -5.21 7.18 10.83
N CYS A 139 -4.25 6.96 9.92
CA CYS A 139 -2.86 6.67 10.27
C CYS A 139 -2.17 7.73 11.12
N ASN A 140 -2.56 9.00 10.94
CA ASN A 140 -2.07 10.12 11.72
C ASN A 140 -2.82 10.33 13.04
N ARG A 141 -4.07 9.87 13.17
CA ARG A 141 -4.87 10.04 14.38
C ARG A 141 -4.63 8.96 15.43
N ILE A 142 -4.57 7.70 15.00
CA ILE A 142 -4.45 6.55 15.92
C ILE A 142 -3.05 5.92 15.90
N GLY A 143 -2.17 6.38 15.01
CA GLY A 143 -0.84 5.82 14.80
C GLY A 143 -0.82 4.63 13.84
N ARG A 144 0.37 4.30 13.33
CA ARG A 144 0.55 3.31 12.24
C ARG A 144 0.22 1.90 12.70
N ARG A 145 0.73 1.49 13.87
CA ARG A 145 0.48 0.17 14.48
C ARG A 145 -1.01 -0.08 14.73
N ALA A 146 -1.74 0.89 15.29
CA ALA A 146 -3.16 0.73 15.58
C ALA A 146 -4.00 0.64 14.30
N THR A 147 -3.68 1.46 13.29
CA THR A 147 -4.34 1.40 11.97
C THR A 147 -4.13 0.04 11.31
N MET A 148 -2.93 -0.51 11.40
CA MET A 148 -2.61 -1.84 10.87
C MET A 148 -3.34 -2.97 11.60
N MET A 149 -3.41 -2.93 12.93
CA MET A 149 -4.19 -3.89 13.72
C MET A 149 -5.69 -3.79 13.41
N LEU A 150 -6.22 -2.58 13.24
CA LEU A 150 -7.63 -2.37 12.90
C LEU A 150 -7.97 -2.99 11.54
N GLY A 151 -7.12 -2.80 10.53
CA GLY A 151 -7.34 -3.41 9.22
C GLY A 151 -7.24 -4.94 9.24
N PHE A 152 -6.23 -5.52 9.90
CA PHE A 152 -6.15 -6.98 10.06
C PHE A 152 -7.32 -7.55 10.86
N SER A 153 -7.81 -6.84 11.87
CA SER A 153 -8.98 -7.24 12.67
C SER A 153 -10.26 -7.18 11.85
N GLY A 154 -10.45 -6.13 11.04
CA GLY A 154 -11.58 -6.05 10.10
C GLY A 154 -11.52 -7.16 9.07
N TYR A 155 -10.34 -7.42 8.51
CA TYR A 155 -10.09 -8.49 7.55
C TYR A 155 -10.42 -9.87 8.14
N LEU A 156 -10.03 -10.12 9.39
CA LEU A 156 -10.37 -11.31 10.17
C LEU A 156 -11.89 -11.47 10.35
N VAL A 157 -12.57 -10.43 10.83
CA VAL A 157 -14.01 -10.48 11.13
C VAL A 157 -14.81 -10.73 9.86
N PHE A 158 -14.58 -9.95 8.81
CA PHE A 158 -15.31 -10.13 7.55
C PHE A 158 -14.94 -11.44 6.84
N GLY A 159 -13.67 -11.87 6.92
CA GLY A 159 -13.23 -13.17 6.39
C GLY A 159 -13.92 -14.36 7.07
N LEU A 160 -14.06 -14.34 8.40
CA LEU A 160 -14.78 -15.38 9.13
C LEU A 160 -16.29 -15.35 8.85
N ILE A 161 -16.90 -14.17 8.76
CA ILE A 161 -18.32 -14.04 8.41
C ILE A 161 -18.58 -14.69 7.04
N ILE A 162 -17.76 -14.38 6.04
CA ILE A 162 -17.88 -14.95 4.69
C ILE A 162 -17.62 -16.46 4.71
N GLY A 163 -16.58 -16.91 5.41
CA GLY A 163 -16.21 -18.32 5.49
C GLY A 163 -17.26 -19.19 6.16
N CYS A 164 -17.79 -18.76 7.31
CA CYS A 164 -18.78 -19.50 8.08
C CYS A 164 -20.19 -19.43 7.48
N ALA A 165 -20.58 -18.28 6.90
CA ALA A 165 -21.89 -18.10 6.28
C ALA A 165 -21.87 -18.32 4.75
N PHE A 166 -20.83 -18.94 4.20
CA PHE A 166 -20.62 -19.08 2.76
C PHE A 166 -21.81 -19.72 2.02
N GLU A 167 -22.44 -20.74 2.62
CA GLU A 167 -23.58 -21.44 2.03
C GLU A 167 -24.86 -20.59 1.95
N LYS A 168 -25.01 -19.60 2.84
CA LYS A 168 -26.13 -18.64 2.82
C LYS A 168 -25.80 -17.44 1.93
N LEU A 169 -24.56 -16.95 2.01
CA LEU A 169 -24.08 -15.80 1.22
C LEU A 169 -23.98 -16.12 -0.26
N SER A 170 -23.59 -17.34 -0.64
CA SER A 170 -23.54 -17.76 -2.05
C SER A 170 -24.90 -17.75 -2.74
N LYS A 171 -26.01 -17.84 -1.98
CA LYS A 171 -27.37 -17.68 -2.52
C LYS A 171 -27.76 -16.22 -2.74
N ILE A 172 -27.17 -15.29 -1.98
CA ILE A 172 -27.45 -13.85 -2.03
C ILE A 172 -26.20 -13.13 -2.53
N VAL A 173 -26.00 -13.20 -3.86
CA VAL A 173 -24.83 -12.65 -4.55
C VAL A 173 -24.48 -11.20 -4.14
N PRO A 174 -25.42 -10.22 -4.12
CA PRO A 174 -25.07 -8.85 -3.79
C PRO A 174 -24.50 -8.71 -2.37
N LEU A 175 -25.05 -9.47 -1.42
CA LEU A 175 -24.62 -9.46 -0.03
C LEU A 175 -23.19 -10.03 0.11
N PHE A 176 -22.90 -11.11 -0.61
CA PHE A 176 -21.54 -11.65 -0.69
C PHE A 176 -20.54 -10.60 -1.22
N VAL A 177 -20.88 -9.89 -2.29
CA VAL A 177 -20.00 -8.86 -2.87
C VAL A 177 -19.77 -7.69 -1.91
N VAL A 178 -20.79 -7.26 -1.17
CA VAL A 178 -20.64 -6.21 -0.15
C VAL A 178 -19.69 -6.65 0.96
N PHE A 179 -19.89 -7.84 1.54
CA PHE A 179 -18.99 -8.33 2.58
C PHE A 179 -17.57 -8.56 2.07
N TYR A 180 -17.42 -9.08 0.85
CA TYR A 180 -16.10 -9.31 0.26
C TYR A 180 -15.40 -7.98 -0.06
N GLY A 181 -16.14 -6.98 -0.54
CA GLY A 181 -15.66 -5.62 -0.73
C GLY A 181 -15.24 -4.96 0.59
N LEU A 182 -16.01 -5.12 1.67
CA LEU A 182 -15.66 -4.62 3.01
C LEU A 182 -14.41 -5.29 3.58
N MET A 183 -14.27 -6.61 3.36
CA MET A 183 -13.06 -7.34 3.72
C MET A 183 -11.84 -6.77 2.98
N MET A 184 -11.94 -6.51 1.66
CA MET A 184 -10.87 -5.88 0.88
C MET A 184 -10.60 -4.43 1.32
N SER A 185 -11.66 -3.68 1.64
CA SER A 185 -11.58 -2.29 2.11
C SER A 185 -10.81 -2.19 3.43
N THR A 186 -11.11 -3.06 4.39
CA THR A 186 -10.38 -3.13 5.67
C THR A 186 -8.94 -3.65 5.52
N GLY A 187 -8.70 -4.57 4.58
CA GLY A 187 -7.36 -5.00 4.20
C GLY A 187 -6.52 -3.85 3.63
N ASN A 188 -7.10 -3.03 2.77
CA ASN A 188 -6.44 -1.84 2.22
C ASN A 188 -6.19 -0.77 3.30
N LEU A 189 -7.18 -0.49 4.15
CA LEU A 189 -7.12 0.51 5.22
C LEU A 189 -5.95 0.27 6.18
N GLY A 190 -5.74 -0.99 6.60
CA GLY A 190 -4.66 -1.32 7.53
C GLY A 190 -3.39 -1.72 6.80
N PRO A 191 -3.17 -3.01 6.55
CA PRO A 191 -1.90 -3.47 6.02
C PRO A 191 -1.58 -2.94 4.61
N GLY A 192 -2.57 -2.68 3.75
CA GLY A 192 -2.34 -2.08 2.43
C GLY A 192 -1.66 -0.72 2.48
N ASP A 193 -2.18 0.18 3.31
CA ASP A 193 -1.64 1.53 3.46
C ASP A 193 -0.38 1.54 4.36
N MET A 194 -0.42 0.79 5.47
CA MET A 194 0.56 0.94 6.55
C MET A 194 1.87 0.20 6.30
N ILE A 195 1.92 -0.87 5.50
CA ILE A 195 3.15 -1.64 5.29
C ILE A 195 4.20 -0.84 4.52
N GLY A 196 3.78 -0.20 3.42
CA GLY A 196 4.65 0.69 2.67
C GLY A 196 5.09 1.87 3.52
N LEU A 197 4.13 2.51 4.20
CA LEU A 197 4.42 3.67 5.05
C LEU A 197 5.40 3.33 6.18
N LEU A 198 5.13 2.29 6.95
CA LEU A 198 5.97 1.85 8.06
C LEU A 198 7.36 1.43 7.58
N SER A 199 7.45 0.72 6.45
CA SER A 199 8.74 0.38 5.85
C SER A 199 9.51 1.61 5.39
N SER A 200 8.87 2.74 5.10
CA SER A 200 9.58 3.99 4.77
C SER A 200 9.93 4.81 6.02
N GLU A 201 9.16 4.67 7.09
CA GLU A 201 9.33 5.43 8.33
C GLU A 201 10.23 4.74 9.37
N SER A 202 10.48 3.42 9.26
CA SER A 202 11.26 2.65 10.25
C SER A 202 12.74 2.47 9.90
N TYR A 203 13.18 3.02 8.76
CA TYR A 203 14.56 2.89 8.31
C TYR A 203 15.19 4.27 8.09
N ALA A 204 16.42 4.42 8.59
CA ALA A 204 17.27 5.58 8.37
C ALA A 204 17.47 5.84 6.86
N THR A 205 17.50 7.12 6.48
CA THR A 205 17.49 7.62 5.10
C THR A 205 18.56 6.96 4.22
N ALA A 206 19.76 6.71 4.78
CA ALA A 206 20.88 6.10 4.06
C ALA A 206 20.67 4.63 3.65
N VAL A 207 19.92 3.86 4.45
CA VAL A 207 19.66 2.43 4.19
C VAL A 207 18.21 2.15 3.78
N ARG A 208 17.32 3.15 3.91
CA ARG A 208 15.88 3.06 3.63
C ARG A 208 15.58 2.50 2.26
N GLY A 209 16.28 2.93 1.21
CA GLY A 209 16.05 2.41 -0.14
C GLY A 209 16.31 0.89 -0.24
N THR A 210 17.41 0.43 0.35
CA THR A 210 17.76 -0.99 0.38
C THR A 210 16.77 -1.79 1.23
N CYS A 211 16.43 -1.29 2.44
CA CYS A 211 15.51 -1.92 3.38
C CYS A 211 14.02 -1.90 2.95
N TYR A 212 13.61 -0.88 2.21
CA TYR A 212 12.29 -0.82 1.60
C TYR A 212 12.18 -1.78 0.40
N GLY A 213 13.20 -1.79 -0.46
CA GLY A 213 13.30 -2.76 -1.56
C GLY A 213 13.38 -4.20 -1.06
N LEU A 214 14.02 -4.37 0.11
CA LEU A 214 14.01 -5.58 0.93
C LEU A 214 12.53 -5.98 1.07
N SER A 215 11.79 -5.09 1.72
CA SER A 215 10.44 -5.33 2.18
C SER A 215 9.56 -5.72 1.01
N ALA A 216 9.56 -4.92 -0.05
CA ALA A 216 8.85 -5.16 -1.29
C ALA A 216 9.10 -6.51 -1.95
N ALA A 217 10.35 -7.00 -1.97
CA ALA A 217 10.66 -8.27 -2.62
C ALA A 217 10.01 -9.46 -1.90
N LEU A 218 10.08 -9.50 -0.57
CA LEU A 218 9.47 -10.59 0.20
C LEU A 218 7.96 -10.59 0.05
N GLY A 219 7.33 -9.42 -0.09
CA GLY A 219 5.92 -9.30 -0.42
C GLY A 219 5.59 -10.03 -1.71
N LYS A 220 6.28 -9.70 -2.79
CA LYS A 220 6.06 -10.36 -4.08
C LYS A 220 6.23 -11.88 -4.01
N VAL A 221 7.15 -12.39 -3.18
CA VAL A 221 7.26 -13.83 -2.93
C VAL A 221 6.01 -14.35 -2.22
N GLY A 222 5.55 -13.66 -1.18
CA GLY A 222 4.28 -13.94 -0.52
C GLY A 222 3.15 -14.05 -1.53
N ALA A 223 2.93 -13.02 -2.34
CA ALA A 223 1.93 -13.01 -3.41
C ALA A 223 2.00 -14.22 -4.33
N ALA A 224 3.21 -14.57 -4.77
CA ALA A 224 3.42 -15.72 -5.63
C ALA A 224 3.03 -17.03 -4.94
N VAL A 225 3.51 -17.26 -3.71
CA VAL A 225 3.20 -18.49 -2.96
C VAL A 225 1.71 -18.57 -2.66
N GLY A 226 1.11 -17.48 -2.21
CA GLY A 226 -0.33 -17.42 -1.95
C GLY A 226 -1.14 -17.73 -3.20
N THR A 227 -0.72 -17.24 -4.37
CA THR A 227 -1.43 -17.45 -5.64
C THR A 227 -1.36 -18.92 -6.04
N GLN A 228 -0.22 -19.56 -5.80
CA GLN A 228 -0.03 -20.98 -6.07
C GLN A 228 -0.78 -21.87 -5.09
N CYS A 229 -0.81 -21.51 -3.80
CA CYS A 229 -1.52 -22.26 -2.76
C CYS A 229 -3.05 -22.09 -2.87
N PHE A 230 -3.53 -20.99 -3.45
CA PHE A 230 -4.97 -20.70 -3.53
C PHE A 230 -5.74 -21.75 -4.35
N LYS A 231 -5.20 -22.16 -5.50
CA LYS A 231 -5.84 -23.15 -6.40
C LYS A 231 -6.04 -24.53 -5.75
N PRO A 232 -5.02 -25.18 -5.15
CA PRO A 232 -5.19 -26.48 -4.51
C PRO A 232 -6.08 -26.41 -3.26
N ILE A 233 -6.04 -25.31 -2.50
CA ILE A 233 -6.96 -25.10 -1.37
C ILE A 233 -8.40 -25.05 -1.89
N GLN A 234 -8.66 -24.27 -2.93
CA GLN A 234 -10.00 -24.14 -3.50
C GLN A 234 -10.51 -25.48 -4.07
N ALA A 235 -9.64 -26.26 -4.71
CA ALA A 235 -10.00 -27.53 -5.34
C ALA A 235 -10.27 -28.65 -4.32
N ASN A 236 -9.48 -28.76 -3.25
CA ASN A 236 -9.56 -29.88 -2.30
C ASN A 236 -10.45 -29.60 -1.09
N LEU A 237 -10.42 -28.37 -0.55
CA LEU A 237 -11.16 -28.02 0.67
C LEU A 237 -12.45 -27.27 0.35
N GLY A 238 -12.50 -26.57 -0.78
CA GLY A 238 -13.66 -25.80 -1.24
C GLY A 238 -13.56 -24.31 -0.93
N LYS A 239 -14.38 -23.53 -1.63
CA LYS A 239 -14.33 -22.05 -1.64
C LYS A 239 -14.54 -21.39 -0.27
N LYS A 240 -15.23 -22.05 0.67
CA LYS A 240 -15.40 -21.53 2.04
C LYS A 240 -14.08 -21.42 2.79
N TRP A 241 -13.17 -22.37 2.57
CA TRP A 241 -11.91 -22.46 3.30
C TRP A 241 -10.89 -21.42 2.86
N THR A 242 -11.00 -20.88 1.65
CA THR A 242 -10.12 -19.78 1.22
C THR A 242 -10.32 -18.55 2.10
N PHE A 243 -11.56 -18.26 2.50
CA PHE A 243 -11.89 -17.15 3.40
C PHE A 243 -11.51 -17.43 4.85
N ILE A 244 -11.68 -18.67 5.32
CA ILE A 244 -11.27 -19.09 6.67
C ILE A 244 -9.75 -19.03 6.82
N ILE A 245 -9.00 -19.50 5.82
CA ILE A 245 -7.53 -19.42 5.82
C ILE A 245 -7.07 -17.97 5.77
N ALA A 246 -7.71 -17.14 4.94
CA ALA A 246 -7.45 -15.71 4.91
C ALA A 246 -7.68 -15.05 6.29
N ALA A 247 -8.74 -15.45 7.01
CA ALA A 247 -8.99 -15.02 8.38
C ALA A 247 -7.90 -15.49 9.36
N ILE A 248 -7.47 -16.76 9.30
CA ILE A 248 -6.37 -17.29 10.12
C ILE A 248 -5.09 -16.48 9.89
N CYS A 249 -4.77 -16.18 8.64
CA CYS A 249 -3.64 -15.32 8.31
C CYS A 249 -3.85 -13.87 8.81
N GLY A 250 -5.09 -13.39 8.89
CA GLY A 250 -5.45 -12.13 9.55
C GLY A 250 -5.10 -12.14 11.05
N VAL A 251 -5.40 -13.22 11.78
CA VAL A 251 -4.99 -13.39 13.19
C VAL A 251 -3.47 -13.34 13.33
N ALA A 252 -2.76 -14.10 12.49
CA ALA A 252 -1.30 -14.09 12.46
C ALA A 252 -0.75 -12.69 12.16
N GLY A 253 -1.39 -11.95 11.25
CA GLY A 253 -1.11 -10.55 10.95
C GLY A 253 -1.25 -9.65 12.18
N VAL A 254 -2.37 -9.74 12.91
CA VAL A 254 -2.56 -8.98 14.16
C VAL A 254 -1.47 -9.30 15.17
N LEU A 255 -1.15 -10.58 15.38
CA LEU A 255 -0.12 -11.00 16.35
C LEU A 255 1.26 -10.49 15.96
N VAL A 256 1.65 -10.62 14.69
CA VAL A 256 2.93 -10.11 14.20
C VAL A 256 2.99 -8.58 14.33
N THR A 257 1.92 -7.87 13.97
CA THR A 257 1.85 -6.41 14.17
C THR A 257 1.90 -6.04 15.65
N TYR A 258 1.33 -6.84 16.54
CA TYR A 258 1.38 -6.55 17.96
C TYR A 258 2.80 -6.74 18.52
N PHE A 259 3.51 -7.82 18.18
CA PHE A 259 4.82 -8.11 18.76
C PHE A 259 6.00 -7.41 18.09
N PHE A 260 5.99 -7.28 16.76
CA PHE A 260 7.17 -6.87 16.00
C PHE A 260 7.12 -5.42 15.52
N ILE A 261 5.94 -4.80 15.45
CA ILE A 261 5.81 -3.45 14.92
C ILE A 261 5.88 -2.43 16.05
N PRO A 262 6.92 -1.56 16.07
CA PRO A 262 7.00 -0.49 17.05
C PRO A 262 5.87 0.52 16.85
N HIS A 263 5.49 1.21 17.93
CA HIS A 263 4.54 2.30 17.83
C HIS A 263 5.24 3.53 17.26
N VAL A 264 5.23 3.63 15.93
CA VAL A 264 5.76 4.80 15.21
C VAL A 264 4.61 5.80 15.03
N THR A 265 4.85 7.05 15.43
CA THR A 265 3.87 8.14 15.37
C THR A 265 4.45 9.33 14.62
N GLY A 266 5.03 9.09 13.44
CA GLY A 266 5.58 10.17 12.58
C GLY A 266 6.69 11.02 13.21
N GLU A 267 7.17 10.69 14.41
CA GLU A 267 8.23 11.42 15.11
C GLU A 267 9.59 11.13 14.47
N ASP A 268 10.03 12.17 13.77
CA ASP A 268 11.29 12.46 13.11
C ASP A 268 12.17 11.28 12.66
N LEU A 269 12.13 11.02 11.36
CA LEU A 269 13.20 10.35 10.61
C LEU A 269 14.59 10.93 10.95
N ARG A 270 14.67 12.21 11.35
CA ARG A 270 15.89 12.84 11.85
C ARG A 270 16.42 12.21 13.14
N ILE A 271 15.53 11.75 14.02
CA ILE A 271 15.91 11.04 15.25
C ILE A 271 16.42 9.64 14.90
N GLU A 272 15.80 8.94 13.95
CA GLU A 272 16.32 7.66 13.46
C GLU A 272 17.67 7.82 12.75
N ASP A 273 17.81 8.86 11.92
CA ASP A 273 19.06 9.20 11.23
C ASP A 273 20.16 9.56 12.23
N ALA A 274 19.86 10.36 13.25
CA ALA A 274 20.80 10.71 14.32
C ALA A 274 21.23 9.47 15.15
N LYS A 275 20.29 8.58 15.49
CA LYS A 275 20.60 7.31 16.17
C LYS A 275 21.47 6.39 15.32
N PHE A 276 21.24 6.37 14.00
CA PHE A 276 22.02 5.58 13.07
C PHE A 276 23.43 6.14 12.88
N GLU A 277 23.55 7.47 12.82
CA GLU A 277 24.84 8.15 12.80
C GLU A 277 25.65 7.89 14.09
N GLU A 278 25.02 7.99 15.26
CA GLU A 278 25.66 7.67 16.54
C GLU A 278 26.13 6.20 16.58
N TYR A 279 25.34 5.28 16.05
CA TYR A 279 25.71 3.87 15.92
C TYR A 279 26.93 3.68 15.00
N LEU A 280 26.98 4.38 13.86
CA LEU A 280 28.09 4.29 12.93
C LEU A 280 29.38 4.88 13.51
N LEU A 281 29.29 6.03 14.18
CA LEU A 281 30.41 6.66 14.87
C LEU A 281 30.98 5.74 15.98
N LYS A 282 30.10 5.09 16.77
CA LYS A 282 30.52 4.11 17.79
C LYS A 282 31.24 2.89 17.22
N ASN A 283 30.93 2.51 15.98
CA ASN A 283 31.57 1.40 15.29
C ASN A 283 32.76 1.83 14.41
N GLY A 284 33.27 3.05 14.62
CA GLY A 284 34.48 3.54 13.96
C GLY A 284 34.29 3.99 12.52
N TRP A 285 33.07 4.32 12.11
CA TRP A 285 32.80 4.85 10.77
C TRP A 285 33.16 6.34 10.70
N THR A 286 33.96 6.72 9.71
CA THR A 286 34.49 8.09 9.54
C THR A 286 34.01 8.76 8.24
N GLY A 287 32.96 8.22 7.61
CA GLY A 287 32.36 8.80 6.39
C GLY A 287 31.34 9.90 6.71
N SER A 288 30.88 10.62 5.68
CA SER A 288 29.75 11.55 5.79
C SER A 288 28.45 10.86 5.33
N LEU A 289 27.36 11.04 6.10
CA LEU A 289 26.04 10.50 5.78
C LEU A 289 25.29 11.49 4.87
N GLY A 290 25.09 11.12 3.61
CA GLY A 290 24.40 11.98 2.63
C GLY A 290 25.28 13.09 2.02
N ALA A 291 24.72 13.81 1.04
CA ALA A 291 25.37 14.98 0.48
C ALA A 291 25.40 16.07 1.55
N THR A 292 26.58 16.64 1.81
CA THR A 292 26.86 17.75 2.73
C THR A 292 25.84 18.89 2.59
N GLU A 293 24.82 18.89 3.45
CA GLU A 293 24.43 20.11 4.16
C GLU A 293 25.05 19.95 5.54
N SER A 294 26.13 20.68 5.76
CA SER A 294 26.99 20.50 6.92
C SER A 294 26.23 20.90 8.18
N ALA A 295 26.44 20.18 9.29
CA ALA A 295 25.89 20.53 10.59
C ALA A 295 26.35 21.91 11.13
N GLU A 296 27.24 22.58 10.40
CA GLU A 296 27.65 23.97 10.61
C GLU A 296 26.57 24.96 10.13
N ASP A 297 25.87 24.67 9.03
CA ASP A 297 24.79 25.51 8.50
C ASP A 297 23.59 25.56 9.47
N LEU A 298 23.31 24.45 10.16
CA LEU A 298 22.23 24.34 11.15
C LEU A 298 22.53 25.10 12.46
N LYS A 299 23.80 25.26 12.83
CA LYS A 299 24.19 26.03 14.02
C LYS A 299 24.22 27.53 13.73
N GLU A 300 24.59 27.93 12.52
CA GLU A 300 24.51 29.34 12.12
C GLU A 300 23.06 29.84 12.09
N ASP A 301 22.12 29.04 11.59
CA ASP A 301 20.69 29.40 11.59
C ASP A 301 20.09 29.50 13.00
N GLU A 302 20.50 28.63 13.94
CA GLU A 302 20.04 28.66 15.34
C GLU A 302 20.67 29.80 16.16
N ILE A 303 21.92 30.16 15.87
CA ILE A 303 22.62 31.27 16.54
C ILE A 303 22.09 32.63 16.03
N ILE A 304 21.76 32.74 14.74
CA ILE A 304 21.15 33.94 14.16
C ILE A 304 19.72 34.16 14.68
N GLU A 305 18.93 33.10 14.95
CA GLU A 305 17.60 33.25 15.58
C GLU A 305 17.66 33.65 17.07
N LEU A 306 18.77 33.40 17.77
CA LEU A 306 18.96 33.74 19.19
C LEU A 306 19.61 35.11 19.44
N SER A 307 20.44 35.61 18.50
CA SER A 307 21.01 36.96 18.58
C SER A 307 20.17 37.95 17.78
N GLY A 308 19.04 38.37 18.34
CA GLY A 308 18.32 39.52 17.80
C GLY A 308 19.23 40.75 17.82
N THR A 309 19.72 41.17 16.64
CA THR A 309 20.35 42.49 16.45
C THR A 309 19.53 43.36 15.51
N PRO A 310 19.38 44.66 15.83
CA PRO A 310 18.35 45.51 15.26
C PRO A 310 18.76 46.01 13.88
N ASP A 311 17.73 46.21 13.05
CA ASP A 311 17.74 46.96 11.81
C ASP A 311 18.51 48.28 11.95
N LYS A 312 19.62 48.42 11.21
CA LYS A 312 20.27 49.71 10.96
C LYS A 312 20.04 50.09 9.50
N SER A 313 18.82 50.51 9.22
CA SER A 313 18.45 51.28 8.02
C SER A 313 17.92 52.67 8.43
N SER A 314 18.74 53.45 9.14
CA SER A 314 18.58 54.91 9.18
C SER A 314 19.94 55.58 9.37
N GLU A 315 20.16 56.69 8.66
CA GLU A 315 21.38 57.50 8.56
C GLU A 315 22.42 57.03 7.54
N LYS A 316 22.23 57.49 6.30
CA LYS A 316 23.15 58.48 5.75
C LYS A 316 22.41 59.47 4.85
N SER A 317 22.62 60.73 5.22
CA SER A 317 22.47 61.95 4.45
C SER A 317 22.93 61.83 3.00
#